data_AF-A0A257UV20-F1
#
_entry.id   AF-A0A257UV20-F1
#
_cell.length_a   1.000
_cell.length_b   1.000
_cell.length_c   1.000
_cell.angle_alpha   90.00
_cell.angle_beta   90.00
_cell.angle_gamma   90.00
#
_symmetry.space_group_name_H-M   'P 1'
#
loop_
_entity.id
_entity.type
_entity.pdbx_description
1 polymer ?
#
loop_
_entity_poly.entity_id
_entity_poly.type
_entity_poly.pdbx_seq_one_letter_code
_entity_poly.pdbx_strand_id
1 'polypeptide(L)'
;MICPECKTDNIAGVDQCQNCGHDLTRYENPPAPEFIAHRLAEIPAHAPVRVETTDPVGLAVRFMQRGDADCVLVMSGSQLAGIITP
;
A
#
# COMPACT_ATOMS: atom_id res chain seq x y z
N MET A 1 13.42 20.96 -12.72
CA MET A 1 12.09 20.46 -13.13
C MET A 1 11.60 21.37 -14.25
N ILE A 2 11.53 20.85 -15.47
CA ILE A 2 11.17 21.66 -16.65
C ILE A 2 9.65 21.85 -16.70
N CYS A 3 9.20 23.11 -16.71
CA CYS A 3 7.79 23.43 -16.88
C CYS A 3 7.29 22.96 -18.26
N PRO A 4 6.18 22.20 -18.36
CA PRO A 4 5.69 21.70 -19.64
C PRO A 4 5.19 22.83 -20.55
N GLU A 5 4.67 23.93 -19.98
CA GLU A 5 4.13 25.08 -20.72
C GLU A 5 5.22 26.02 -21.26
N CYS A 6 6.05 26.58 -20.37
CA CYS A 6 7.01 27.63 -20.76
C CYS A 6 8.47 27.18 -20.83
N LYS A 7 8.74 25.89 -20.57
CA LYS A 7 10.08 25.26 -20.61
C LYS A 7 11.12 25.83 -19.63
N THR A 8 10.73 26.71 -18.72
CA THR A 8 11.58 27.16 -17.61
C THR A 8 12.01 25.98 -16.75
N ASP A 9 13.30 25.90 -16.41
CA ASP A 9 13.81 24.94 -15.43
C ASP A 9 13.64 25.48 -14.02
N ASN A 10 12.69 24.90 -13.28
CA ASN A 10 12.36 25.28 -11.91
C ASN A 10 13.12 24.39 -10.92
N ILE A 11 13.31 24.88 -9.69
CA ILE A 11 13.85 24.06 -8.59
C ILE A 11 12.89 22.88 -8.33
N ALA A 12 13.42 21.68 -8.09
CA ALA A 12 12.58 20.52 -7.81
C ALA A 12 11.74 20.73 -6.53
N GLY A 13 10.46 20.35 -6.58
CA GLY A 13 9.55 20.47 -5.44
C GLY A 13 8.83 21.82 -5.32
N VAL A 14 8.97 22.75 -6.28
CA VAL A 14 8.10 23.92 -6.33
C VAL A 14 6.74 23.58 -6.92
N ASP A 15 5.68 24.06 -6.28
CA ASP A 15 4.30 23.75 -6.66
C ASP A 15 3.85 24.51 -7.93
N GLN A 16 4.45 25.66 -8.20
CA GLN A 16 4.11 26.50 -9.34
C GLN A 16 5.38 26.90 -10.10
N CYS A 17 5.25 27.02 -11.42
CA CYS A 17 6.33 27.52 -12.25
C CYS A 17 6.64 28.98 -11.86
N GLN A 18 7.89 29.24 -11.51
CA GLN A 18 8.38 30.55 -11.08
C GLN A 18 8.35 31.61 -12.19
N ASN A 19 8.11 31.20 -13.44
CA ASN A 19 8.03 32.10 -14.60
C ASN A 19 6.58 32.34 -15.07
N CYS A 20 5.79 31.28 -15.26
CA CYS A 20 4.45 31.40 -15.85
C CYS A 20 3.29 31.12 -14.89
N GLY A 21 3.57 30.72 -13.65
CA GLY A 21 2.54 30.38 -12.66
C GLY A 21 1.80 29.08 -12.91
N HIS A 22 2.17 28.30 -13.94
CA HIS A 22 1.57 26.99 -14.20
C HIS A 22 1.78 26.05 -13.02
N ASP A 23 0.73 25.33 -12.64
CA ASP A 23 0.75 24.35 -11.56
C ASP A 23 1.60 23.13 -11.94
N LEU A 24 2.69 22.94 -11.20
CA LEU A 24 3.63 21.82 -11.35
C LEU A 24 3.34 20.69 -10.36
N THR A 25 2.37 20.85 -9.46
CA THR A 25 1.90 19.80 -8.53
C THR A 25 1.07 18.73 -9.23
N ARG A 26 0.71 18.96 -10.50
CA ARG A 26 -0.04 18.00 -11.31
C ARG A 26 0.85 16.80 -11.60
N TYR A 27 0.93 15.95 -10.59
CA TYR A 27 1.48 14.62 -10.60
C TYR A 27 1.00 13.97 -11.89
N GLU A 28 1.93 13.57 -12.75
CA GLU A 28 1.64 12.53 -13.73
C GLU A 28 1.13 11.37 -12.90
N ASN A 29 -0.19 11.14 -12.93
CA ASN A 29 -0.78 10.00 -12.26
C ASN A 29 -0.25 8.80 -13.06
N PRO A 30 0.74 8.03 -12.55
CA PRO A 30 1.21 6.88 -13.30
C PRO A 30 -0.02 6.01 -13.59
N PRO A 31 -0.10 5.38 -14.77
CA PRO A 31 -1.19 4.47 -15.05
C PRO A 31 -1.27 3.47 -13.90
N ALA A 32 -2.48 3.27 -13.36
CA ALA A 32 -2.68 2.32 -12.29
C ALA A 32 -2.15 0.95 -12.74
N PRO A 33 -1.51 0.17 -11.84
CA PRO A 33 -1.10 -1.18 -12.18
C PRO A 33 -2.28 -1.99 -12.72
N GLU A 34 -2.04 -2.82 -13.73
CA GLU A 34 -3.09 -3.57 -14.43
C GLU A 34 -3.97 -4.38 -13.47
N PHE A 35 -3.37 -5.00 -12.44
CA PHE A 35 -4.07 -5.83 -11.46
C PHE A 35 -5.21 -5.13 -10.72
N ILE A 36 -5.23 -3.79 -10.67
CA ILE A 36 -6.30 -3.01 -10.03
C ILE A 36 -7.66 -3.26 -10.68
N ALA A 37 -7.68 -3.61 -11.98
CA ALA A 37 -8.90 -3.92 -12.70
C ALA A 37 -9.40 -5.36 -12.51
N HIS A 38 -8.57 -6.25 -11.95
CA HIS A 38 -8.89 -7.67 -11.80
C HIS A 38 -9.77 -7.94 -10.59
N ARG A 39 -10.53 -9.04 -10.62
CA ARG A 39 -11.25 -9.52 -9.44
C ARG A 39 -10.26 -10.10 -8.44
N LEU A 40 -10.52 -9.98 -7.14
CA LEU A 40 -9.69 -10.61 -6.10
C LEU A 40 -9.50 -12.12 -6.30
N ALA A 41 -10.50 -12.80 -6.86
CA ALA A 41 -10.44 -14.23 -7.16
C ALA A 41 -9.47 -14.60 -8.30
N GLU A 42 -9.05 -13.61 -9.11
CA GLU A 42 -8.11 -13.77 -10.21
C GLU A 42 -6.66 -13.48 -9.78
N ILE A 43 -6.47 -12.93 -8.58
CA ILE A 43 -5.16 -12.63 -8.03
C ILE A 43 -4.63 -13.87 -7.29
N PRO A 44 -3.42 -14.35 -7.60
CA PRO A 44 -2.78 -15.41 -6.83
C PRO A 44 -2.69 -15.01 -5.34
N ALA A 45 -3.34 -15.78 -4.48
CA ALA A 45 -3.37 -15.54 -3.05
C ALA A 45 -2.77 -16.72 -2.28
N HIS A 46 -1.94 -16.41 -1.28
CA HIS A 46 -1.45 -17.39 -0.32
C HIS A 46 -2.45 -17.54 0.83
N ALA A 47 -2.48 -18.72 1.45
CA ALA A 47 -3.29 -18.92 2.64
C ALA A 47 -2.78 -17.97 3.74
N PRO A 48 -3.66 -17.19 4.40
CA PRO A 48 -3.24 -16.27 5.42
C PRO A 48 -2.80 -17.02 6.67
N VAL A 49 -1.81 -16.48 7.38
CA VAL A 49 -1.45 -16.96 8.72
C VAL A 49 -2.61 -16.65 9.67
N ARG A 50 -2.96 -17.63 10.50
CA ARG A 50 -4.08 -17.56 11.44
C ARG A 50 -3.61 -17.90 12.85
N VAL A 51 -4.22 -17.22 13.83
CA VAL A 51 -4.15 -17.55 15.27
C VAL A 51 -5.58 -17.56 15.83
N GLU A 52 -5.81 -18.27 16.93
CA GLU A 52 -7.07 -18.26 17.65
C GLU A 52 -7.12 -17.12 18.69
N THR A 53 -8.33 -16.70 19.08
CA THR A 53 -8.53 -15.70 20.16
C THR A 53 -7.94 -16.12 21.51
N THR A 54 -7.64 -17.42 21.68
CA THR A 54 -7.02 -17.98 22.90
C THR A 54 -5.50 -18.08 22.80
N ASP A 55 -4.92 -17.86 21.62
CA ASP A 55 -3.48 -17.93 21.44
C ASP A 55 -2.78 -16.71 22.07
N PRO A 56 -1.55 -16.85 22.59
CA PRO A 56 -0.79 -15.72 23.07
C PRO A 56 -0.48 -14.75 21.93
N VAL A 57 -0.62 -13.44 22.16
CA VAL A 57 -0.27 -12.39 21.17
C VAL A 57 1.18 -12.53 20.66
N GLY A 58 2.09 -13.00 21.52
CA GLY A 58 3.49 -13.27 21.13
C GLY A 58 3.65 -14.29 20.01
N LEU A 59 2.68 -15.20 19.81
CA LEU A 59 2.68 -16.13 18.68
C LEU A 59 2.43 -15.39 17.36
N ALA A 60 1.46 -14.48 17.32
CA ALA A 60 1.19 -13.64 16.15
C ALA A 60 2.41 -12.78 15.79
N VAL A 61 3.06 -12.15 16.78
CA VAL A 61 4.29 -11.37 16.57
C VAL A 61 5.41 -12.24 16.01
N ARG A 62 5.56 -13.48 16.51
CA ARG A 62 6.57 -14.41 16.00
C ARG A 62 6.35 -14.81 14.55
N PHE A 63 5.11 -15.00 14.11
CA PHE A 63 4.81 -15.25 12.70
C PHE A 63 5.21 -14.08 11.82
N MET A 64 4.90 -12.85 12.27
CA MET A 64 5.31 -11.64 11.54
C MET A 64 6.82 -11.49 11.45
N GLN A 65 7.54 -11.70 12.56
CA GLN A 65 9.01 -11.58 12.60
C GLN A 65 9.75 -12.63 11.77
N ARG A 66 9.15 -13.79 11.52
CA ARG A 66 9.74 -14.85 10.69
C ARG A 66 9.59 -14.58 9.19
N GLY A 67 8.83 -13.55 8.81
CA GLY A 67 8.51 -13.24 7.42
C GLY A 67 7.44 -14.15 6.83
N ASP A 68 6.71 -14.90 7.67
CA ASP A 68 5.63 -15.79 7.20
C ASP A 68 4.43 -14.98 6.69
N ALA A 69 4.19 -13.80 7.25
CA ALA A 69 3.22 -12.80 6.76
C ALA A 69 3.40 -11.45 7.48
N ASP A 70 3.13 -10.34 6.81
CA ASP A 70 3.12 -9.00 7.45
C ASP A 70 1.89 -8.79 8.35
N CYS A 71 0.85 -9.60 8.19
CA CYS A 71 -0.37 -9.52 8.99
C CYS A 71 -0.87 -10.92 9.37
N VAL A 72 -1.59 -11.02 10.48
CA VAL A 72 -2.12 -12.28 11.00
C VAL A 72 -3.61 -12.14 11.24
N LEU A 73 -4.40 -13.11 10.75
CA LEU A 73 -5.84 -13.16 11.01
C LEU A 73 -6.10 -13.80 12.38
N VAL A 74 -6.94 -13.15 13.18
CA VAL A 74 -7.42 -13.69 14.46
C VAL A 74 -8.76 -14.37 14.23
N MET A 75 -8.82 -15.65 14.51
CA MET A 75 -9.99 -16.50 14.35
C MET A 75 -10.62 -16.79 15.71
N SER A 76 -11.94 -16.97 15.72
CA SER A 76 -12.67 -17.61 16.81
C SER A 76 -13.39 -18.81 16.20
N GLY A 77 -12.70 -19.96 16.19
CA GLY A 77 -13.13 -21.12 15.41
C GLY A 77 -13.19 -20.78 13.91
N SER A 78 -14.37 -20.89 13.29
CA SER A 78 -14.54 -20.59 11.87
C SER A 78 -14.79 -19.10 11.56
N GLN A 79 -14.97 -18.26 12.59
CA GLN A 79 -15.30 -16.85 12.41
C GLN A 79 -14.05 -15.98 12.49
N LEU A 80 -13.92 -15.02 11.56
CA LEU A 80 -12.90 -13.98 11.66
C LEU A 80 -13.27 -13.02 12.80
N ALA A 81 -12.40 -12.90 13.80
CA ALA A 81 -12.56 -12.02 14.94
C ALA A 81 -11.80 -10.69 14.76
N GLY A 82 -10.72 -10.68 13.99
CA GLY A 82 -9.95 -9.47 13.73
C GLY A 82 -8.66 -9.73 12.94
N ILE A 83 -7.85 -8.69 12.82
CA ILE A 83 -6.55 -8.72 12.15
C ILE A 83 -5.55 -8.04 13.08
N ILE A 84 -4.36 -8.63 13.23
CA ILE A 84 -3.20 -7.97 13.84
C ILE A 84 -2.27 -7.54 12.71
N THR A 85 -1.87 -6.28 12.73
CA THR A 85 -0.91 -5.67 11.81
C THR A 85 0.18 -4.95 12.62
N PRO A 86 1.36 -4.68 12.03
CA PRO A 86 2.44 -3.93 12.66
C PRO A 86 2.03 -2.49 13.03
#